data_AF-A0A0B8P6V1-F1
#
_entry.id   AF-A0A0B8P6V1-F1
#
_cell.length_a   1.000
_cell.length_b   1.000
_cell.length_c   1.000
_cell.angle_alpha   90.00
_cell.angle_beta   90.00
_cell.angle_gamma   90.00
#
_symmetry.space_group_name_H-M   'P 1'
#
loop_
_entity.id
_entity.type
_entity.pdbx_description
1 polymer ?
#
loop_
_entity_poly.entity_id
_entity_poly.type
_entity_poly.pdbx_seq_one_letter_code
_entity_poly.pdbx_strand_id
1 'polypeptide(L)'
;MFASFDQSSAQLSISGISAFSTLGSDTSILSVLGLDGQSVSNSLVTGVSMGLVASVQLSTQRGNGGSDTYLGSQGIDLFEIDDDDFSVDGKGGYDAVVASTTATHTQVDVADSSLTWKGDMQTDKSVSLTDIEQAQITATTDATLIDASSATVDVILDAADTNAELKGSSGINEYRINVVGRSDTDIVNVTVSDSATSNDVVFYGGGETFNIDNFDYASITGTNYSFVTETGGDLTIDSNISIVGQSIKFEAGGTITVKADVNTDDADTAGSIGFYARHIVVEDGVSISAKGQTLQQSGDIDLIATDSRNKIKGLGFYNYDNVSASITIGAATIEGRDINIIAFAETNPDSPVNYGGDSLESDELSIKDFKAELENFALFFGYSRSKVDTTVTIDESAVIKGDDVVIESRSIARVKSEPLAILFSVAIGSIRSDANVEMHGTVIAEGDVLISSKVENYMKVAAEPWYGFKALLQCRSRHP
;
A
#
# COMPACT_ATOMS: atom_id res chain seq x y z
N MET A 1 12.26 40.40 1.08
CA MET A 1 12.51 38.95 1.19
C MET A 1 13.45 38.58 0.06
N PHE A 2 14.66 38.15 0.39
CA PHE A 2 15.62 37.64 -0.58
C PHE A 2 15.96 36.22 -0.16
N ALA A 3 15.76 35.27 -1.06
CA ALA A 3 16.22 33.91 -0.89
C ALA A 3 17.35 33.67 -1.88
N SER A 4 18.49 33.20 -1.41
CA SER A 4 19.60 32.75 -2.24
C SER A 4 19.94 31.32 -1.85
N PHE A 5 19.92 30.43 -2.83
CA PHE A 5 20.32 29.04 -2.66
C PHE A 5 21.77 28.88 -3.10
N ASP A 6 22.63 28.47 -2.18
CA ASP A 6 23.99 28.08 -2.49
C ASP A 6 24.02 26.61 -2.87
N GLN A 7 24.14 26.36 -4.18
CA GLN A 7 24.17 25.00 -4.72
C GLN A 7 25.39 24.19 -4.25
N SER A 8 26.47 24.85 -3.80
CA SER A 8 27.69 24.16 -3.39
C SER A 8 27.64 23.62 -1.95
N SER A 9 26.77 24.18 -1.11
CA SER A 9 26.59 23.78 0.29
C SER A 9 25.17 23.28 0.59
N ALA A 10 24.29 23.26 -0.41
CA ALA A 10 22.85 22.99 -0.29
C ALA A 10 22.13 23.88 0.74
N GLN A 11 22.65 25.08 1.01
CA GLN A 11 22.09 25.98 2.02
C GLN A 11 21.18 27.04 1.39
N LEU A 12 19.97 27.17 1.93
CA LEU A 12 19.04 28.23 1.60
C LEU A 12 19.23 29.41 2.58
N SER A 13 19.81 30.51 2.10
CA SER A 13 19.90 31.74 2.88
C SER A 13 18.69 32.63 2.61
N ILE A 14 17.86 32.85 3.63
CA ILE A 14 16.70 33.75 3.57
C ILE A 14 17.03 35.01 4.37
N SER A 15 16.95 36.18 3.74
CA SER A 15 17.14 37.47 4.41
C SER A 15 15.91 38.39 4.26
N GLY A 16 15.68 39.22 5.27
CA GLY A 16 14.56 40.15 5.33
C GLY A 16 13.27 39.59 5.95
N ILE A 17 13.33 38.43 6.63
CA ILE A 17 12.32 37.94 7.57
C ILE A 17 12.95 37.99 8.96
N SER A 18 12.23 38.56 9.95
CA SER A 18 12.77 38.77 11.30
C SER A 18 12.68 37.53 12.21
N ALA A 19 11.82 36.55 11.88
CA ALA A 19 11.70 35.27 12.58
C ALA A 19 10.93 34.24 11.74
N PHE A 20 11.33 32.97 11.83
CA PHE A 20 10.49 31.80 11.55
C PHE A 20 10.13 31.13 12.89
N SER A 21 9.04 30.39 12.97
CA SER A 21 8.75 29.59 14.18
C SER A 21 8.03 28.31 13.77
N THR A 22 8.34 27.20 14.42
CA THR A 22 7.59 25.95 14.29
C THR A 22 6.43 25.95 15.29
N LEU A 23 5.26 25.47 14.89
CA LEU A 23 4.14 25.27 15.81
C LEU A 23 4.35 23.95 16.55
N GLY A 24 5.03 23.99 17.70
CA GLY A 24 5.31 22.82 18.53
C GLY A 24 6.75 22.76 19.02
N SER A 25 7.15 21.63 19.61
CA SER A 25 8.54 21.37 20.00
C SER A 25 9.36 20.72 18.89
N ASP A 26 8.75 20.44 17.74
CA ASP A 26 9.43 19.81 16.61
C ASP A 26 10.21 20.84 15.80
N THR A 27 11.54 20.69 15.79
CA THR A 27 12.49 21.53 15.05
C THR A 27 13.02 20.84 13.79
N SER A 28 12.60 19.60 13.50
CA SER A 28 13.07 18.80 12.35
C SER A 28 12.79 19.48 11.01
N ILE A 29 11.66 20.19 10.90
CA ILE A 29 11.28 20.94 9.70
C ILE A 29 12.27 22.07 9.37
N LEU A 30 12.95 22.64 10.36
CA LEU A 30 13.98 23.64 10.11
C LEU A 30 15.19 22.97 9.45
N SER A 31 15.60 21.80 9.94
CA SER A 31 16.70 21.04 9.33
C SER A 31 16.37 20.51 7.93
N VAL A 32 15.14 20.04 7.67
CA VAL A 32 14.69 19.63 6.32
C VAL A 32 14.77 20.78 5.32
N LEU A 33 14.51 22.01 5.77
CA LEU A 33 14.64 23.22 4.95
C LEU A 33 16.08 23.78 4.89
N GLY A 34 17.06 23.09 5.47
CA GLY A 34 18.45 23.54 5.55
C GLY A 34 18.66 24.75 6.47
N LEU A 35 17.76 25.00 7.42
CA LEU A 35 17.81 26.09 8.39
C LEU A 35 18.26 25.57 9.77
N ASP A 36 19.28 26.17 10.36
CA ASP A 36 19.66 25.85 11.74
C ASP A 36 18.81 26.65 12.76
N GLY A 37 18.68 26.13 13.98
CA GLY A 37 17.96 26.81 15.07
C GLY A 37 18.61 28.12 15.53
N GLN A 38 19.82 28.45 15.04
CA GLN A 38 20.53 29.71 15.31
C GLN A 38 20.19 30.80 14.29
N SER A 39 19.77 30.42 13.08
CA SER A 39 19.33 31.26 11.96
C SER A 39 17.90 31.80 12.18
N VAL A 40 17.22 31.27 13.19
CA VAL A 40 15.85 31.62 13.56
C VAL A 40 15.87 32.44 14.86
N SER A 41 15.57 33.72 14.76
CA SER A 41 15.54 34.64 15.91
C SER A 41 14.40 34.30 16.87
N ASN A 42 14.71 34.02 18.14
CA ASN A 42 13.76 33.78 19.24
C ASN A 42 12.97 35.02 19.72
N SER A 43 12.83 36.06 18.90
CA SER A 43 12.08 37.27 19.27
C SER A 43 10.65 37.26 18.70
N LEU A 44 9.69 37.11 19.61
CA LEU A 44 8.26 37.19 19.36
C LEU A 44 7.89 38.54 18.73
N VAL A 45 7.40 38.55 17.49
CA VAL A 45 6.59 39.67 16.96
C VAL A 45 5.13 39.26 17.09
N THR A 46 4.44 39.77 18.11
CA THR A 46 2.98 39.69 18.19
C THR A 46 2.37 40.43 16.98
N GLY A 47 1.84 39.68 16.01
CA GLY A 47 1.05 40.27 14.91
C GLY A 47 0.91 39.42 13.64
N VAL A 48 1.91 38.61 13.29
CA VAL A 48 1.84 37.67 12.15
C VAL A 48 2.68 36.44 12.49
N SER A 49 2.03 35.34 12.87
CA SER A 49 2.69 34.04 13.03
C SER A 49 2.45 33.21 11.77
N MET A 50 3.50 33.00 10.97
CA MET A 50 3.56 31.85 10.07
C MET A 50 4.16 30.69 10.87
N GLY A 51 3.30 29.86 11.47
CA GLY A 51 3.75 28.61 12.05
C GLY A 51 3.89 27.57 10.94
N LEU A 52 5.10 27.04 10.73
CA LEU A 52 5.23 25.80 9.96
C LEU A 52 4.66 24.68 10.83
N VAL A 53 3.57 24.08 10.34
CA VAL A 53 3.02 22.84 10.88
C VAL A 53 3.71 21.72 10.12
N ALA A 54 4.60 20.98 10.79
CA ALA A 54 5.06 19.69 10.29
C ALA A 54 3.87 18.74 10.40
N SER A 55 3.14 18.57 9.30
CA SER A 55 2.28 17.40 9.19
C SER A 55 3.17 16.16 9.16
N VAL A 56 2.72 15.09 9.82
CA VAL A 56 3.07 13.70 9.49
C VAL A 56 2.85 13.55 7.98
N GLN A 57 3.89 13.75 7.18
CA GLN A 57 3.78 13.85 5.74
C GLN A 57 4.77 12.87 5.14
N LEU A 58 4.27 12.03 4.23
CA LEU A 58 5.09 11.20 3.38
C LEU A 58 5.98 12.10 2.53
N SER A 59 7.30 12.07 2.73
CA SER A 59 8.24 12.69 1.81
C SER A 59 8.91 11.62 0.96
N THR A 60 9.01 11.88 -0.34
CA THR A 60 9.80 11.07 -1.27
C THR A 60 10.95 11.93 -1.74
N GLN A 61 12.17 11.45 -1.52
CA GLN A 61 13.39 12.13 -1.94
C GLN A 61 14.12 11.25 -2.94
N ARG A 62 14.57 11.89 -4.03
CA ARG A 62 15.36 11.26 -5.08
C ARG A 62 16.57 12.14 -5.35
N GLY A 63 17.74 11.54 -5.41
CA GLY A 63 18.98 12.22 -5.77
C GLY A 63 18.93 12.79 -7.19
N ASN A 64 19.77 13.80 -7.44
CA ASN A 64 19.99 14.35 -8.78
C ASN A 64 21.29 13.86 -9.42
N GLY A 65 21.88 12.81 -8.85
CA GLY A 65 23.14 12.19 -9.23
C GLY A 65 24.34 12.89 -8.60
N GLY A 66 25.32 12.11 -8.14
CA GLY A 66 26.44 12.61 -7.35
C GLY A 66 26.29 12.17 -5.88
N SER A 67 27.00 12.84 -4.98
CA SER A 67 27.00 12.45 -3.56
C SER A 67 25.97 13.25 -2.78
N ASP A 68 24.76 12.70 -2.66
CA ASP A 68 23.65 13.36 -1.99
C ASP A 68 23.60 12.99 -0.49
N THR A 69 22.99 13.89 0.30
CA THR A 69 22.68 13.67 1.71
C THR A 69 21.20 13.92 1.91
N TYR A 70 20.50 12.89 2.36
CA TYR A 70 19.05 12.91 2.54
C TYR A 70 18.68 13.10 4.01
N LEU A 71 17.62 13.86 4.24
CA LEU A 71 17.12 14.15 5.58
C LEU A 71 15.60 14.03 5.61
N GLY A 72 15.11 13.06 6.37
CA GLY A 72 13.70 12.75 6.55
C GLY A 72 12.98 13.65 7.56
N SER A 73 11.74 13.27 7.80
CA SER A 73 10.78 13.90 8.70
C SER A 73 10.47 12.96 9.87
N GLN A 74 9.48 13.27 10.73
CA GLN A 74 9.01 12.31 11.74
C GLN A 74 7.95 11.33 11.16
N GLY A 75 7.92 11.19 9.84
CA GLY A 75 6.81 10.65 9.04
C GLY A 75 7.03 9.21 8.61
N ILE A 76 6.57 8.89 7.40
CA ILE A 76 6.94 7.67 6.67
C ILE A 76 7.65 8.22 5.45
N ASP A 77 8.95 8.05 5.33
CA ASP A 77 9.74 8.62 4.26
C ASP A 77 10.28 7.55 3.30
N LEU A 78 10.41 7.92 2.03
CA LEU A 78 10.96 7.06 0.98
C LEU A 78 12.17 7.75 0.34
N PHE A 79 13.32 7.08 0.41
CA PHE A 79 14.58 7.58 -0.14
C PHE A 79 15.03 6.67 -1.27
N GLU A 80 15.07 7.18 -2.50
CA GLU A 80 15.72 6.48 -3.61
C GLU A 80 17.17 6.93 -3.69
N ILE A 81 18.07 5.98 -3.46
CA ILE A 81 19.51 6.23 -3.35
C ILE A 81 20.32 5.36 -4.31
N ASP A 82 21.54 5.77 -4.59
CA ASP A 82 22.52 5.01 -5.36
C ASP A 82 23.87 4.87 -4.64
N ASP A 83 24.86 4.29 -5.31
CA ASP A 83 26.17 4.02 -4.73
C ASP A 83 27.05 5.28 -4.62
N ASP A 84 26.70 6.41 -5.25
CA ASP A 84 27.43 7.67 -5.15
C ASP A 84 27.00 8.52 -3.93
N ASP A 85 25.82 8.24 -3.38
CA ASP A 85 25.25 8.92 -2.23
C ASP A 85 26.08 8.79 -0.95
N PHE A 86 25.92 9.75 -0.03
CA PHE A 86 26.72 9.81 1.19
C PHE A 86 25.97 9.28 2.41
N SER A 87 24.76 9.80 2.67
CA SER A 87 24.00 9.42 3.88
C SER A 87 22.51 9.67 3.79
N VAL A 88 21.74 8.87 4.52
CA VAL A 88 20.30 9.04 4.78
C VAL A 88 20.08 9.09 6.30
N ASP A 89 19.30 10.07 6.75
CA ASP A 89 18.87 10.21 8.15
C ASP A 89 17.35 10.38 8.17
N GLY A 90 16.62 9.34 8.56
CA GLY A 90 15.16 9.29 8.52
C GLY A 90 14.48 10.24 9.50
N LYS A 91 15.13 10.57 10.64
CA LYS A 91 14.57 11.37 11.75
C LYS A 91 13.39 10.72 12.50
N GLY A 92 13.15 9.44 12.25
CA GLY A 92 12.24 8.56 12.98
C GLY A 92 10.88 8.46 12.31
N GLY A 93 10.28 7.28 12.32
CA GLY A 93 9.14 7.03 11.45
C GLY A 93 8.99 5.55 11.17
N TYR A 94 8.41 5.23 10.02
CA TYR A 94 8.70 3.97 9.34
C TYR A 94 9.27 4.35 7.98
N ASP A 95 10.59 4.46 7.91
CA ASP A 95 11.31 5.02 6.77
C ASP A 95 11.94 3.92 5.93
N ALA A 96 11.91 4.09 4.61
CA ALA A 96 12.39 3.10 3.65
C ALA A 96 13.44 3.67 2.70
N VAL A 97 14.49 2.90 2.47
CA VAL A 97 15.48 3.17 1.40
C VAL A 97 15.26 2.22 0.23
N VAL A 98 15.34 2.75 -0.98
CA VAL A 98 15.25 1.99 -2.24
C VAL A 98 16.57 2.16 -2.99
N ALA A 99 17.16 1.05 -3.37
CA ALA A 99 18.41 1.04 -4.11
C ALA A 99 18.44 -0.09 -5.15
N SER A 100 19.45 -0.06 -6.01
CA SER A 100 19.70 -1.14 -6.95
C SER A 100 21.18 -1.51 -7.02
N THR A 101 21.45 -2.72 -7.53
CA THR A 101 22.78 -3.25 -7.76
C THR A 101 22.93 -3.68 -9.21
N THR A 102 24.13 -3.56 -9.78
CA THR A 102 24.37 -3.63 -11.24
C THR A 102 25.64 -4.41 -11.58
N ALA A 103 25.99 -4.52 -12.86
CA ALA A 103 27.26 -5.08 -13.32
C ALA A 103 28.53 -4.41 -12.74
N THR A 104 28.43 -3.16 -12.26
CA THR A 104 29.60 -2.42 -11.74
C THR A 104 29.95 -2.89 -10.34
N HIS A 105 28.99 -2.81 -9.43
CA HIS A 105 29.04 -3.41 -8.11
C HIS A 105 28.00 -4.50 -8.08
N THR A 106 28.43 -5.74 -8.21
CA THR A 106 27.55 -6.90 -8.38
C THR A 106 26.91 -7.37 -7.07
N GLN A 107 27.33 -6.81 -5.93
CA GLN A 107 26.82 -7.17 -4.62
C GLN A 107 26.40 -5.93 -3.82
N VAL A 108 25.33 -6.07 -3.04
CA VAL A 108 24.96 -5.12 -1.98
C VAL A 108 24.88 -5.85 -0.64
N ASP A 109 25.64 -5.36 0.34
CA ASP A 109 25.46 -5.73 1.75
C ASP A 109 24.50 -4.74 2.41
N VAL A 110 23.46 -5.28 3.05
CA VAL A 110 22.50 -4.54 3.84
C VAL A 110 22.81 -4.71 5.33
N ALA A 111 22.97 -3.59 6.02
CA ALA A 111 23.12 -3.51 7.46
C ALA A 111 22.31 -2.33 8.01
N ASP A 112 21.95 -2.38 9.30
CA ASP A 112 21.09 -1.37 9.93
C ASP A 112 21.62 0.07 9.81
N SER A 113 22.95 0.22 9.75
CA SER A 113 23.63 1.52 9.65
C SER A 113 24.19 1.83 8.27
N SER A 114 24.08 0.93 7.29
CA SER A 114 24.66 1.18 5.97
C SER A 114 24.15 0.26 4.87
N LEU A 115 24.16 0.77 3.65
CA LEU A 115 24.19 -0.03 2.43
C LEU A 115 25.60 0.02 1.84
N THR A 116 26.15 -1.13 1.44
CA THR A 116 27.51 -1.21 0.89
C THR A 116 27.51 -1.96 -0.44
N TRP A 117 27.89 -1.27 -1.51
CA TRP A 117 28.02 -1.82 -2.85
C TRP A 117 29.44 -2.36 -3.05
N LYS A 118 29.55 -3.60 -3.51
CA LYS A 118 30.83 -4.32 -3.72
C LYS A 118 30.93 -4.86 -5.14
N GLY A 119 32.15 -4.97 -5.65
CA GLY A 119 32.43 -5.64 -6.92
C GLY A 119 33.91 -6.01 -7.05
N ASP A 120 34.22 -7.13 -7.69
CA ASP A 120 35.56 -7.74 -7.76
C ASP A 120 36.69 -6.82 -8.29
N MET A 121 36.34 -5.71 -8.95
CA MET A 121 37.27 -4.72 -9.48
C MET A 121 36.88 -3.27 -9.18
N GLN A 122 35.94 -3.06 -8.25
CA GLN A 122 35.53 -1.73 -7.82
C GLN A 122 35.99 -1.46 -6.40
N THR A 123 36.12 -0.18 -6.06
CA THR A 123 36.20 0.20 -4.65
C THR A 123 34.80 0.11 -4.07
N ASP A 124 34.68 -0.53 -2.92
CA ASP A 124 33.42 -0.57 -2.18
C ASP A 124 32.94 0.86 -1.92
N LYS A 125 31.66 1.09 -2.19
CA LYS A 125 30.99 2.35 -1.84
C LYS A 125 29.93 2.08 -0.81
N SER A 126 29.66 3.08 0.04
CA SER A 126 28.70 2.90 1.11
C SER A 126 27.97 4.18 1.43
N VAL A 127 26.67 4.04 1.63
CA VAL A 127 25.79 5.07 2.16
C VAL A 127 25.57 4.79 3.64
N SER A 128 25.76 5.80 4.48
CA SER A 128 25.44 5.69 5.92
C SER A 128 23.94 5.85 6.14
N LEU A 129 23.34 4.96 6.91
CA LEU A 129 21.92 4.99 7.27
C LEU A 129 21.74 5.28 8.76
N THR A 130 20.70 6.04 9.10
CA THR A 130 20.27 6.31 10.48
C THR A 130 18.76 6.44 10.51
N ASP A 131 18.12 5.80 11.49
CA ASP A 131 16.66 5.78 11.68
C ASP A 131 15.92 5.34 10.40
N ILE A 132 16.27 4.16 9.88
CA ILE A 132 15.62 3.52 8.71
C ILE A 132 15.08 2.15 9.14
N GLU A 133 13.82 1.88 8.82
CA GLU A 133 13.12 0.65 9.21
C GLU A 133 13.08 -0.40 8.09
N GLN A 134 13.21 0.01 6.82
CA GLN A 134 13.14 -0.90 5.68
C GLN A 134 14.19 -0.61 4.59
N ALA A 135 14.73 -1.66 3.99
CA ALA A 135 15.56 -1.57 2.79
C ALA A 135 14.98 -2.40 1.63
N GLN A 136 14.71 -1.74 0.50
CA GLN A 136 14.29 -2.37 -0.75
C GLN A 136 15.44 -2.33 -1.77
N ILE A 137 15.95 -3.49 -2.16
CA ILE A 137 17.08 -3.61 -3.06
C ILE A 137 16.71 -4.45 -4.28
N THR A 138 16.91 -3.90 -5.47
CA THR A 138 16.69 -4.62 -6.73
C THR A 138 18.01 -4.98 -7.41
N ALA A 139 18.18 -6.26 -7.71
CA ALA A 139 19.26 -6.77 -8.54
C ALA A 139 18.95 -6.55 -10.02
N THR A 140 19.84 -5.86 -10.72
CA THR A 140 19.75 -5.67 -12.17
C THR A 140 20.84 -6.46 -12.89
N THR A 141 20.86 -6.40 -14.22
CA THR A 141 21.75 -7.22 -15.07
C THR A 141 23.18 -7.32 -14.51
N ASP A 142 23.67 -8.57 -14.44
CA ASP A 142 24.98 -9.00 -13.92
C ASP A 142 25.21 -8.84 -12.40
N ALA A 143 24.20 -8.42 -11.63
CA ALA A 143 24.25 -8.53 -10.17
C ALA A 143 24.27 -10.01 -9.73
N THR A 144 24.96 -10.28 -8.64
CA THR A 144 25.23 -11.63 -8.14
C THR A 144 24.68 -11.91 -6.76
N LEU A 145 24.56 -10.90 -5.89
CA LEU A 145 24.17 -11.10 -4.49
C LEU A 145 23.54 -9.86 -3.87
N ILE A 146 22.45 -10.04 -3.13
CA ILE A 146 21.97 -9.08 -2.14
C ILE A 146 21.99 -9.78 -0.78
N ASP A 147 22.81 -9.27 0.14
CA ASP A 147 23.08 -9.91 1.43
C ASP A 147 22.61 -9.03 2.60
N ALA A 148 21.46 -9.37 3.18
CA ALA A 148 20.92 -8.74 4.39
C ALA A 148 21.11 -9.59 5.65
N SER A 149 21.96 -10.63 5.62
CA SER A 149 22.12 -11.58 6.73
C SER A 149 22.57 -10.95 8.06
N SER A 150 23.16 -9.75 8.01
CA SER A 150 23.58 -9.00 9.20
C SER A 150 22.57 -7.98 9.71
N ALA A 151 21.47 -7.76 8.98
CA ALA A 151 20.48 -6.73 9.27
C ALA A 151 19.37 -7.21 10.23
N THR A 152 18.77 -6.24 10.91
CA THR A 152 17.57 -6.39 11.75
C THR A 152 16.37 -5.59 11.24
N VAL A 153 16.60 -4.66 10.31
CA VAL A 153 15.55 -3.94 9.57
C VAL A 153 14.75 -4.87 8.66
N ASP A 154 13.57 -4.43 8.25
CA ASP A 154 12.77 -5.13 7.24
C ASP A 154 13.44 -5.03 5.86
N VAL A 155 13.32 -6.05 5.02
CA VAL A 155 13.94 -6.05 3.69
C VAL A 155 13.04 -6.58 2.59
N ILE A 156 13.11 -5.94 1.43
CA ILE A 156 12.54 -6.41 0.16
C ILE A 156 13.71 -6.63 -0.80
N LEU A 157 14.03 -7.88 -1.10
CA LEU A 157 15.15 -8.27 -1.95
C LEU A 157 14.59 -8.79 -3.27
N ASP A 158 14.80 -8.04 -4.35
CA ASP A 158 14.23 -8.38 -5.65
C ASP A 158 15.33 -8.84 -6.62
N ALA A 159 15.27 -10.11 -7.05
CA ALA A 159 16.18 -10.63 -8.07
C ALA A 159 15.85 -10.12 -9.47
N ALA A 160 14.66 -9.54 -9.69
CA ALA A 160 14.13 -9.13 -10.98
C ALA A 160 14.34 -10.21 -12.06
N ASP A 161 14.94 -9.84 -13.19
CA ASP A 161 15.26 -10.73 -14.32
C ASP A 161 16.62 -11.43 -14.16
N THR A 162 17.21 -11.43 -12.96
CA THR A 162 18.56 -11.95 -12.69
C THR A 162 18.54 -13.22 -11.82
N ASN A 163 19.68 -13.89 -11.69
CA ASN A 163 19.85 -15.03 -10.78
C ASN A 163 20.67 -14.65 -9.53
N ALA A 164 20.61 -13.37 -9.11
CA ALA A 164 21.30 -12.91 -7.91
C ALA A 164 20.83 -13.69 -6.68
N GLU A 165 21.77 -14.15 -5.86
CA GLU A 165 21.43 -14.77 -4.58
C GLU A 165 20.81 -13.73 -3.63
N LEU A 166 19.78 -14.13 -2.88
CA LEU A 166 19.10 -13.28 -1.91
C LEU A 166 19.26 -13.88 -0.51
N LYS A 167 19.74 -13.10 0.46
CA LYS A 167 19.86 -13.53 1.86
C LYS A 167 19.17 -12.55 2.78
N GLY A 168 18.21 -13.00 3.57
CA GLY A 168 17.39 -12.10 4.38
C GLY A 168 17.99 -11.73 5.72
N SER A 169 17.33 -10.75 6.32
CA SER A 169 17.54 -10.19 7.65
C SER A 169 16.82 -10.98 8.75
N SER A 170 16.91 -10.49 9.98
CA SER A 170 16.07 -10.96 11.11
C SER A 170 14.75 -10.20 11.27
N GLY A 171 14.49 -9.18 10.46
CA GLY A 171 13.22 -8.44 10.41
C GLY A 171 12.12 -9.19 9.65
N ILE A 172 11.27 -8.45 8.94
CA ILE A 172 10.35 -8.98 7.93
C ILE A 172 11.10 -9.06 6.59
N ASN A 173 11.06 -10.22 5.94
CA ASN A 173 11.73 -10.44 4.66
C ASN A 173 10.75 -10.73 3.54
N GLU A 174 10.93 -10.06 2.41
CA GLU A 174 10.29 -10.37 1.14
C GLU A 174 11.34 -10.65 0.07
N TYR A 175 11.31 -11.83 -0.54
CA TYR A 175 12.21 -12.23 -1.61
C TYR A 175 11.43 -12.28 -2.92
N ARG A 176 11.67 -11.32 -3.82
CA ARG A 176 10.90 -11.18 -5.05
C ARG A 176 11.65 -11.82 -6.23
N ILE A 177 10.91 -12.61 -7.01
CA ILE A 177 11.39 -13.34 -8.18
C ILE A 177 10.43 -13.11 -9.33
N ASN A 178 10.89 -12.44 -10.40
CA ASN A 178 10.10 -12.30 -11.62
C ASN A 178 10.09 -13.63 -12.39
N VAL A 179 8.94 -14.26 -12.59
CA VAL A 179 8.86 -15.54 -13.32
C VAL A 179 8.74 -15.37 -14.83
N VAL A 180 8.57 -14.14 -15.34
CA VAL A 180 8.39 -13.90 -16.79
C VAL A 180 9.63 -14.30 -17.55
N GLY A 181 9.47 -15.21 -18.51
CA GLY A 181 10.52 -15.54 -19.48
C GLY A 181 11.73 -16.24 -18.88
N ARG A 182 11.68 -16.66 -17.61
CA ARG A 182 12.70 -17.50 -16.99
C ARG A 182 12.73 -18.88 -17.64
N SER A 183 13.93 -19.41 -17.83
CA SER A 183 14.14 -20.81 -18.18
C SER A 183 14.29 -21.68 -16.93
N ASP A 184 14.08 -22.98 -17.04
CA ASP A 184 14.21 -23.94 -15.93
C ASP A 184 15.61 -23.96 -15.27
N THR A 185 16.60 -23.32 -15.90
CA THR A 185 17.96 -23.17 -15.34
C THR A 185 18.17 -21.84 -14.62
N ASP A 186 17.23 -20.89 -14.71
CA ASP A 186 17.32 -19.55 -14.11
C ASP A 186 16.79 -19.57 -12.67
N ILE A 187 17.51 -20.30 -11.81
CA ILE A 187 17.16 -20.50 -10.40
C ILE A 187 17.79 -19.39 -9.56
N VAL A 188 16.97 -18.75 -8.72
CA VAL A 188 17.39 -17.81 -7.68
C VAL A 188 17.67 -18.58 -6.39
N ASN A 189 18.88 -18.42 -5.83
CA ASN A 189 19.18 -18.97 -4.51
C ASN A 189 18.66 -18.02 -3.43
N VAL A 190 17.82 -18.52 -2.54
CA VAL A 190 17.23 -17.76 -1.43
C VAL A 190 17.67 -18.39 -0.11
N THR A 191 18.33 -17.61 0.74
CA THR A 191 18.64 -18.02 2.11
C THR A 191 17.74 -17.26 3.06
N VAL A 192 16.77 -17.97 3.63
CA VAL A 192 15.86 -17.38 4.63
C VAL A 192 16.49 -17.42 6.01
N SER A 193 16.14 -16.42 6.82
CA SER A 193 16.50 -16.39 8.24
C SER A 193 15.37 -17.04 9.03
N ASP A 194 15.63 -18.22 9.61
CA ASP A 194 14.61 -18.93 10.39
C ASP A 194 14.18 -18.15 11.65
N SER A 195 15.01 -17.22 12.11
CA SER A 195 14.73 -16.30 13.22
C SER A 195 14.00 -15.02 12.81
N ALA A 196 13.73 -14.82 11.52
CA ALA A 196 12.99 -13.66 11.04
C ALA A 196 11.56 -13.61 11.61
N THR A 197 11.00 -12.40 11.66
CA THR A 197 9.60 -12.21 12.04
C THR A 197 8.66 -12.87 11.02
N SER A 198 8.99 -12.75 9.73
CA SER A 198 8.37 -13.49 8.63
C SER A 198 9.30 -13.55 7.42
N ASN A 199 9.08 -14.54 6.55
CA ASN A 199 9.75 -14.63 5.26
C ASN A 199 8.70 -14.99 4.19
N ASP A 200 8.57 -14.13 3.18
CA ASP A 200 7.70 -14.37 2.03
C ASP A 200 8.56 -14.47 0.76
N VAL A 201 8.43 -15.58 0.03
CA VAL A 201 9.07 -15.74 -1.29
C VAL A 201 8.01 -15.47 -2.35
N VAL A 202 8.11 -14.30 -2.98
CA VAL A 202 7.14 -13.72 -3.90
C VAL A 202 7.51 -14.01 -5.35
N PHE A 203 6.62 -14.67 -6.06
CA PHE A 203 6.70 -14.95 -7.48
C PHE A 203 5.75 -14.02 -8.22
N TYR A 204 6.29 -13.12 -9.03
CA TYR A 204 5.50 -12.09 -9.72
C TYR A 204 5.75 -12.09 -11.23
N GLY A 205 4.87 -11.39 -11.96
CA GLY A 205 4.93 -11.31 -13.42
C GLY A 205 4.32 -12.52 -14.15
N GLY A 206 3.85 -13.53 -13.42
CA GLY A 206 3.18 -14.70 -13.98
C GLY A 206 1.95 -14.36 -14.84
N GLY A 207 1.47 -15.37 -15.58
CA GLY A 207 0.26 -15.24 -16.38
C GLY A 207 -1.03 -15.19 -15.56
N GLU A 208 -2.16 -15.12 -16.27
CA GLU A 208 -3.51 -15.18 -15.66
C GLU A 208 -3.88 -16.58 -15.15
N THR A 209 -3.06 -17.60 -15.45
CA THR A 209 -3.22 -18.97 -14.94
C THR A 209 -2.01 -19.33 -14.09
N PHE A 210 -2.26 -19.80 -12.87
CA PHE A 210 -1.23 -20.25 -11.95
C PHE A 210 -0.56 -21.54 -12.47
N ASN A 211 0.77 -21.59 -12.37
CA ASN A 211 1.55 -22.81 -12.56
C ASN A 211 2.39 -23.07 -11.30
N ILE A 212 2.28 -24.26 -10.72
CA ILE A 212 3.05 -24.65 -9.54
C ILE A 212 4.56 -24.73 -9.82
N ASP A 213 4.94 -25.02 -11.07
CA ASP A 213 6.34 -25.06 -11.49
C ASP A 213 7.03 -23.69 -11.36
N ASN A 214 6.26 -22.60 -11.21
CA ASN A 214 6.85 -21.28 -10.92
C ASN A 214 7.68 -21.29 -9.63
N PHE A 215 7.35 -22.16 -8.67
CA PHE A 215 8.11 -22.28 -7.43
C PHE A 215 9.48 -22.94 -7.63
N ASP A 216 9.70 -23.64 -8.74
CA ASP A 216 10.99 -24.26 -9.07
C ASP A 216 12.07 -23.23 -9.47
N TYR A 217 11.67 -21.97 -9.74
CA TYR A 217 12.63 -20.87 -9.98
C TYR A 217 13.34 -20.39 -8.71
N ALA A 218 13.05 -20.98 -7.54
CA ALA A 218 13.72 -20.69 -6.28
C ALA A 218 14.37 -21.95 -5.68
N SER A 219 15.62 -21.83 -5.27
CA SER A 219 16.29 -22.82 -4.40
C SER A 219 16.43 -22.23 -3.00
N ILE A 220 15.60 -22.69 -2.07
CA ILE A 220 15.45 -22.10 -0.74
C ILE A 220 16.26 -22.88 0.30
N THR A 221 17.06 -22.16 1.09
CA THR A 221 17.74 -22.66 2.29
C THR A 221 17.07 -22.08 3.53
N GLY A 222 16.62 -22.94 4.44
CA GLY A 222 15.83 -22.61 5.63
C GLY A 222 14.44 -23.23 5.58
N THR A 223 13.61 -22.97 6.59
CA THR A 223 12.32 -23.66 6.77
C THR A 223 11.16 -22.73 7.14
N ASN A 224 11.43 -21.56 7.71
CA ASN A 224 10.41 -20.60 8.09
C ASN A 224 10.11 -19.63 6.94
N TYR A 225 9.28 -20.01 5.97
CA TYR A 225 8.85 -19.11 4.89
C TYR A 225 7.41 -19.37 4.45
N SER A 226 6.88 -18.54 3.55
CA SER A 226 5.65 -18.77 2.79
C SER A 226 5.89 -18.55 1.31
N PHE A 227 5.22 -19.33 0.46
CA PHE A 227 5.17 -19.05 -0.98
C PHE A 227 4.09 -18.01 -1.26
N VAL A 228 4.42 -16.96 -2.02
CA VAL A 228 3.47 -15.93 -2.42
C VAL A 228 3.46 -15.81 -3.93
N THR A 229 2.30 -15.90 -4.56
CA THR A 229 2.14 -15.58 -5.98
C THR A 229 1.43 -14.25 -6.13
N GLU A 230 1.99 -13.33 -6.92
CA GLU A 230 1.43 -12.00 -7.14
C GLU A 230 1.12 -11.78 -8.64
N THR A 231 -0.13 -11.41 -8.93
CA THR A 231 -0.57 -11.02 -10.27
C THR A 231 -1.33 -9.68 -10.23
N GLY A 232 -0.95 -8.72 -11.08
CA GLY A 232 -1.65 -7.42 -11.14
C GLY A 232 -3.09 -7.48 -11.69
N GLY A 233 -3.45 -8.57 -12.38
CA GLY A 233 -4.74 -8.81 -13.03
C GLY A 233 -5.58 -9.89 -12.34
N ASP A 234 -6.26 -10.69 -13.15
CA ASP A 234 -6.99 -11.87 -12.69
C ASP A 234 -6.05 -13.09 -12.61
N LEU A 235 -6.36 -14.04 -11.73
CA LEU A 235 -5.62 -15.28 -11.54
C LEU A 235 -6.59 -16.48 -11.52
N THR A 236 -6.28 -17.51 -12.29
CA THR A 236 -7.02 -18.78 -12.33
C THR A 236 -6.14 -19.91 -11.82
N ILE A 237 -6.66 -20.70 -10.89
CA ILE A 237 -6.04 -21.93 -10.40
C ILE A 237 -6.87 -23.10 -10.95
N ASP A 238 -6.38 -23.76 -12.01
CA ASP A 238 -7.09 -24.82 -12.73
C ASP A 238 -6.39 -26.19 -12.65
N SER A 239 -5.31 -26.27 -11.88
CA SER A 239 -4.58 -27.50 -11.59
C SER A 239 -4.42 -27.67 -10.08
N ASN A 240 -4.38 -28.92 -9.64
CA ASN A 240 -4.27 -29.24 -8.21
C ASN A 240 -2.92 -28.77 -7.67
N ILE A 241 -2.96 -28.12 -6.51
CA ILE A 241 -1.79 -27.64 -5.77
C ILE A 241 -1.66 -28.46 -4.50
N SER A 242 -0.49 -29.02 -4.27
CA SER A 242 -0.19 -29.75 -3.03
C SER A 242 1.22 -29.42 -2.55
N ILE A 243 1.34 -28.65 -1.48
CA ILE A 243 2.63 -28.30 -0.87
C ILE A 243 2.57 -28.63 0.62
N VAL A 244 3.14 -29.78 0.97
CA VAL A 244 3.03 -30.37 2.30
C VAL A 244 3.70 -29.47 3.35
N GLY A 245 2.92 -29.04 4.36
CA GLY A 245 3.41 -28.32 5.54
C GLY A 245 3.84 -26.87 5.31
N GLN A 246 3.71 -26.39 4.07
CA GLN A 246 4.26 -25.11 3.64
C GLN A 246 3.13 -24.12 3.34
N SER A 247 3.19 -22.93 3.92
CA SER A 247 2.19 -21.89 3.69
C SER A 247 2.26 -21.35 2.26
N ILE A 248 1.09 -21.06 1.68
CA ILE A 248 0.93 -20.50 0.34
C ILE A 248 -0.08 -19.34 0.35
N LYS A 249 0.24 -18.29 -0.40
CA LYS A 249 -0.56 -17.08 -0.56
C LYS A 249 -0.70 -16.74 -2.04
N PHE A 250 -1.90 -16.37 -2.45
CA PHE A 250 -2.20 -15.86 -3.78
C PHE A 250 -2.72 -14.44 -3.66
N GLU A 251 -2.07 -13.52 -4.36
CA GLU A 251 -2.44 -12.11 -4.42
C GLU A 251 -2.77 -11.73 -5.86
N ALA A 252 -3.97 -11.17 -6.08
CA ALA A 252 -4.40 -10.71 -7.39
C ALA A 252 -5.05 -9.32 -7.32
N GLY A 253 -4.66 -8.39 -8.21
CA GLY A 253 -5.31 -7.07 -8.31
C GLY A 253 -6.76 -7.12 -8.82
N GLY A 254 -7.15 -8.23 -9.45
CA GLY A 254 -8.46 -8.51 -10.01
C GLY A 254 -9.20 -9.60 -9.26
N THR A 255 -9.48 -10.70 -9.95
CA THR A 255 -10.26 -11.84 -9.47
C THR A 255 -9.37 -13.07 -9.33
N ILE A 256 -9.45 -13.78 -8.21
CA ILE A 256 -8.94 -15.15 -8.09
C ILE A 256 -10.10 -16.12 -8.38
N THR A 257 -9.91 -17.03 -9.32
CA THR A 257 -10.84 -18.14 -9.61
C THR A 257 -10.17 -19.46 -9.32
N VAL A 258 -10.65 -20.18 -8.31
CA VAL A 258 -10.15 -21.49 -7.88
C VAL A 258 -11.06 -22.57 -8.44
N LYS A 259 -10.51 -23.41 -9.33
CA LYS A 259 -11.22 -24.50 -10.04
C LYS A 259 -10.68 -25.90 -9.70
N ALA A 260 -9.60 -25.94 -8.95
CA ALA A 260 -8.88 -27.16 -8.59
C ALA A 260 -8.47 -27.13 -7.12
N ASP A 261 -8.11 -28.28 -6.59
CA ASP A 261 -7.83 -28.44 -5.16
C ASP A 261 -6.55 -27.71 -4.75
N VAL A 262 -6.55 -27.13 -3.55
CA VAL A 262 -5.37 -26.50 -2.95
C VAL A 262 -5.16 -27.10 -1.56
N ASN A 263 -4.01 -27.74 -1.37
CA ASN A 263 -3.71 -28.52 -0.18
C ASN A 263 -2.34 -28.19 0.41
N THR A 264 -2.30 -27.93 1.72
CA THR A 264 -1.08 -27.77 2.53
C THR A 264 -1.04 -28.73 3.71
N ASP A 265 -1.92 -29.75 3.72
CA ASP A 265 -2.02 -30.78 4.76
C ASP A 265 -0.65 -31.38 5.11
N ASP A 266 -0.42 -31.54 6.40
CA ASP A 266 0.76 -32.21 6.94
C ASP A 266 0.44 -32.81 8.32
N ALA A 267 0.99 -33.99 8.61
CA ALA A 267 0.67 -34.71 9.83
C ALA A 267 1.25 -34.06 11.10
N ASP A 268 2.33 -33.28 10.95
CA ASP A 268 3.05 -32.60 12.02
C ASP A 268 2.60 -31.14 12.14
N THR A 269 2.63 -30.36 11.06
CA THR A 269 2.15 -28.96 11.03
C THR A 269 1.82 -28.55 9.59
N ALA A 270 0.54 -28.32 9.30
CA ALA A 270 0.09 -27.88 7.99
C ALA A 270 0.40 -26.39 7.75
N GLY A 271 0.64 -26.05 6.48
CA GLY A 271 0.81 -24.65 6.05
C GLY A 271 -0.51 -23.90 5.98
N SER A 272 -0.50 -22.58 6.10
CA SER A 272 -1.71 -21.75 5.90
C SER A 272 -1.96 -21.49 4.41
N ILE A 273 -3.22 -21.25 4.03
CA ILE A 273 -3.62 -20.95 2.66
C ILE A 273 -4.31 -19.59 2.61
N GLY A 274 -3.79 -18.66 1.81
CA GLY A 274 -4.33 -17.32 1.68
C GLY A 274 -4.71 -16.96 0.24
N PHE A 275 -5.89 -16.37 0.05
CA PHE A 275 -6.35 -15.77 -1.20
C PHE A 275 -6.72 -14.31 -0.96
N TYR A 276 -6.01 -13.41 -1.63
CA TYR A 276 -6.14 -11.97 -1.48
C TYR A 276 -6.42 -11.35 -2.84
N ALA A 277 -7.64 -10.87 -3.05
CA ALA A 277 -8.02 -10.28 -4.34
C ALA A 277 -9.11 -9.24 -4.19
N ARG A 278 -9.59 -8.66 -5.30
CA ARG A 278 -10.83 -7.89 -5.26
C ARG A 278 -12.05 -8.80 -5.25
N HIS A 279 -11.99 -9.87 -6.03
CA HIS A 279 -13.04 -10.87 -6.11
C HIS A 279 -12.42 -12.26 -5.96
N ILE A 280 -13.07 -13.14 -5.21
CA ILE A 280 -12.64 -14.53 -5.04
C ILE A 280 -13.81 -15.43 -5.42
N VAL A 281 -13.54 -16.41 -6.27
CA VAL A 281 -14.51 -17.43 -6.69
C VAL A 281 -13.89 -18.80 -6.44
N VAL A 282 -14.53 -19.63 -5.63
CA VAL A 282 -14.19 -21.04 -5.44
C VAL A 282 -15.30 -21.86 -6.11
N GLU A 283 -14.95 -22.61 -7.16
CA GLU A 283 -15.92 -23.39 -7.93
C GLU A 283 -16.39 -24.65 -7.20
N ASP A 284 -17.46 -25.24 -7.72
CA ASP A 284 -18.04 -26.49 -7.20
C ASP A 284 -17.02 -27.64 -7.22
N GLY A 285 -17.05 -28.48 -6.18
CA GLY A 285 -16.21 -29.67 -6.10
C GLY A 285 -14.75 -29.42 -5.73
N VAL A 286 -14.35 -28.16 -5.52
CA VAL A 286 -13.01 -27.79 -5.04
C VAL A 286 -12.85 -28.12 -3.55
N SER A 287 -11.68 -28.62 -3.19
CA SER A 287 -11.22 -28.79 -1.81
C SER A 287 -10.06 -27.84 -1.50
N ILE A 288 -10.22 -26.99 -0.48
CA ILE A 288 -9.14 -26.17 0.11
C ILE A 288 -8.84 -26.75 1.49
N SER A 289 -7.63 -27.27 1.69
CA SER A 289 -7.29 -28.08 2.86
C SER A 289 -5.95 -27.69 3.47
N ALA A 290 -5.96 -27.38 4.76
CA ALA A 290 -4.79 -27.01 5.56
C ALA A 290 -4.76 -27.82 6.87
N LYS A 291 -4.92 -29.14 6.79
CA LYS A 291 -5.16 -30.01 7.95
C LYS A 291 -3.91 -30.61 8.57
N GLY A 292 -3.87 -30.50 9.90
CA GLY A 292 -3.03 -31.29 10.78
C GLY A 292 -3.66 -32.62 11.20
N GLN A 293 -2.91 -33.42 11.98
CA GLN A 293 -3.50 -34.54 12.73
C GLN A 293 -4.50 -34.08 13.81
N THR A 294 -4.29 -32.89 14.35
CA THR A 294 -5.15 -32.20 15.32
C THR A 294 -5.42 -30.77 14.85
N LEU A 295 -6.48 -30.12 15.34
CA LEU A 295 -6.80 -28.74 14.95
C LEU A 295 -5.67 -27.76 15.25
N GLN A 296 -4.89 -27.97 16.32
CA GLN A 296 -3.76 -27.09 16.65
C GLN A 296 -2.62 -27.17 15.63
N GLN A 297 -2.53 -28.28 14.88
CA GLN A 297 -1.54 -28.51 13.84
C GLN A 297 -2.06 -28.12 12.44
N SER A 298 -3.33 -27.77 12.32
CA SER A 298 -3.90 -27.25 11.08
C SER A 298 -3.43 -25.81 10.84
N GLY A 299 -3.27 -25.44 9.58
CA GLY A 299 -3.00 -24.08 9.14
C GLY A 299 -4.29 -23.28 8.99
N ASP A 300 -4.16 -21.95 8.97
CA ASP A 300 -5.30 -21.05 8.81
C ASP A 300 -5.65 -20.90 7.32
N ILE A 301 -6.90 -20.57 7.03
CA ILE A 301 -7.38 -20.34 5.67
C ILE A 301 -8.04 -18.96 5.58
N ASP A 302 -7.46 -18.10 4.75
CA ASP A 302 -7.90 -16.73 4.54
C ASP A 302 -8.39 -16.53 3.11
N LEU A 303 -9.66 -16.18 2.94
CA LEU A 303 -10.24 -15.68 1.69
C LEU A 303 -10.62 -14.22 1.93
N ILE A 304 -9.77 -13.30 1.50
CA ILE A 304 -9.86 -11.89 1.80
C ILE A 304 -10.04 -11.09 0.51
N ALA A 305 -11.28 -10.70 0.23
CA ALA A 305 -11.61 -9.84 -0.90
C ALA A 305 -11.58 -8.36 -0.46
N THR A 306 -10.71 -7.53 -1.04
CA THR A 306 -10.61 -6.10 -0.70
C THR A 306 -10.68 -5.17 -1.92
N ASP A 307 -11.41 -4.06 -1.79
CA ASP A 307 -11.34 -2.95 -2.74
C ASP A 307 -11.30 -1.61 -2.01
N SER A 308 -10.11 -1.01 -1.96
CA SER A 308 -9.86 0.33 -1.43
C SER A 308 -9.26 1.25 -2.49
N ARG A 309 -9.45 0.92 -3.77
CA ARG A 309 -8.88 1.70 -4.89
C ARG A 309 -9.60 3.03 -4.98
N ASN A 310 -9.02 4.04 -4.34
CA ASN A 310 -9.49 5.42 -4.27
C ASN A 310 -9.33 6.17 -5.61
N LYS A 311 -9.88 5.62 -6.69
CA LYS A 311 -9.84 6.21 -8.03
C LYS A 311 -11.06 7.10 -8.22
N ILE A 312 -10.95 8.35 -7.77
CA ILE A 312 -11.97 9.38 -8.03
C ILE A 312 -12.10 9.57 -9.53
N LYS A 313 -13.30 9.30 -10.05
CA LYS A 313 -13.67 9.55 -11.45
C LYS A 313 -14.52 10.80 -11.49
N GLY A 314 -14.25 11.72 -12.41
CA GLY A 314 -14.95 12.99 -12.40
C GLY A 314 -14.33 14.09 -13.25
N LEU A 315 -15.09 15.15 -13.47
CA LEU A 315 -14.64 16.38 -14.11
C LEU A 315 -14.88 17.55 -13.16
N GLY A 316 -14.10 17.69 -12.08
CA GLY A 316 -14.03 18.88 -11.22
C GLY A 316 -15.29 19.33 -10.44
N PHE A 317 -16.50 19.10 -10.94
CA PHE A 317 -17.80 19.45 -10.34
C PHE A 317 -18.66 18.20 -10.06
N TYR A 318 -18.28 17.05 -10.62
CA TYR A 318 -18.89 15.75 -10.38
C TYR A 318 -17.79 14.76 -10.10
N ASN A 319 -17.75 14.23 -8.88
CA ASN A 319 -16.83 13.19 -8.46
C ASN A 319 -17.63 11.97 -8.04
N TYR A 320 -17.19 10.81 -8.48
CA TYR A 320 -17.74 9.56 -8.03
C TYR A 320 -16.64 8.53 -7.79
N ASP A 321 -16.86 7.74 -6.75
CA ASP A 321 -16.06 6.57 -6.42
C ASP A 321 -16.97 5.36 -6.31
N ASN A 322 -16.54 4.26 -6.94
CA ASN A 322 -17.26 3.00 -6.97
C ASN A 322 -16.26 1.89 -6.70
N VAL A 323 -16.40 1.24 -5.56
CA VAL A 323 -15.56 0.10 -5.15
C VAL A 323 -16.46 -1.09 -4.84
N SER A 324 -15.93 -2.29 -5.07
CA SER A 324 -16.68 -3.52 -4.78
C SER A 324 -15.75 -4.67 -4.50
N ALA A 325 -16.08 -5.47 -3.49
CA ALA A 325 -15.36 -6.71 -3.17
C ALA A 325 -16.35 -7.86 -3.03
N SER A 326 -15.99 -9.07 -3.49
CA SER A 326 -16.90 -10.21 -3.36
C SER A 326 -16.20 -11.54 -3.19
N ILE A 327 -16.85 -12.44 -2.46
CA ILE A 327 -16.44 -13.84 -2.35
C ILE A 327 -17.63 -14.72 -2.71
N THR A 328 -17.41 -15.69 -3.60
CA THR A 328 -18.40 -16.71 -3.96
C THR A 328 -17.78 -18.08 -3.76
N ILE A 329 -18.41 -18.90 -2.93
CA ILE A 329 -18.00 -20.27 -2.65
C ILE A 329 -19.12 -21.19 -3.14
N GLY A 330 -18.84 -21.97 -4.18
CA GLY A 330 -19.73 -23.01 -4.70
C GLY A 330 -19.86 -24.20 -3.75
N ALA A 331 -20.24 -25.36 -4.26
CA ALA A 331 -20.28 -26.63 -3.54
C ALA A 331 -18.86 -27.17 -3.22
N ALA A 332 -18.06 -26.37 -2.51
CA ALA A 332 -16.67 -26.62 -2.15
C ALA A 332 -16.52 -27.09 -0.69
N THR A 333 -15.39 -27.71 -0.38
CA THR A 333 -15.01 -28.08 0.98
C THR A 333 -13.80 -27.25 1.42
N ILE A 334 -13.89 -26.57 2.55
CA ILE A 334 -12.81 -25.76 3.13
C ILE A 334 -12.52 -26.28 4.54
N GLU A 335 -11.32 -26.78 4.80
CA GLU A 335 -10.94 -27.37 6.09
C GLU A 335 -9.57 -26.85 6.56
N GLY A 336 -9.54 -26.18 7.71
CA GLY A 336 -8.32 -25.59 8.30
C GLY A 336 -8.44 -25.48 9.83
N ARG A 337 -7.57 -24.68 10.45
CA ARG A 337 -7.73 -24.26 11.85
C ARG A 337 -8.69 -23.08 11.90
N ASP A 338 -8.22 -21.86 11.70
CA ASP A 338 -9.09 -20.69 11.65
C ASP A 338 -9.43 -20.36 10.20
N ILE A 339 -10.70 -20.03 9.94
CA ILE A 339 -11.19 -19.74 8.60
C ILE A 339 -11.77 -18.33 8.55
N ASN A 340 -11.13 -17.45 7.79
CA ASN A 340 -11.57 -16.08 7.55
C ASN A 340 -12.06 -15.90 6.12
N ILE A 341 -13.33 -15.57 5.94
CA ILE A 341 -13.95 -15.26 4.65
C ILE A 341 -14.47 -13.83 4.73
N ILE A 342 -13.69 -12.87 4.24
CA ILE A 342 -13.94 -11.44 4.46
C ILE A 342 -14.00 -10.69 3.14
N ALA A 343 -15.14 -10.08 2.84
CA ALA A 343 -15.28 -9.12 1.75
C ALA A 343 -15.35 -7.69 2.31
N PHE A 344 -14.34 -6.88 2.03
CA PHE A 344 -14.23 -5.51 2.52
C PHE A 344 -14.05 -4.51 1.37
N ALA A 345 -14.81 -3.42 1.38
CA ALA A 345 -14.57 -2.34 0.44
C ALA A 345 -14.77 -0.98 1.10
N GLU A 346 -13.89 -0.04 0.76
CA GLU A 346 -13.90 1.32 1.30
C GLU A 346 -13.65 2.34 0.19
N THR A 347 -14.51 3.36 0.11
CA THR A 347 -14.20 4.56 -0.68
C THR A 347 -13.51 5.61 0.18
N ASN A 348 -12.55 6.33 -0.38
CA ASN A 348 -11.97 7.53 0.23
C ASN A 348 -12.10 8.78 -0.66
N PRO A 349 -13.01 9.72 -0.35
CA PRO A 349 -13.18 10.95 -1.10
C PRO A 349 -12.30 12.10 -0.57
N ASP A 350 -11.33 11.87 0.33
CA ASP A 350 -10.57 12.97 0.94
C ASP A 350 -9.67 13.74 -0.01
N SER A 351 -9.58 13.35 -1.29
CA SER A 351 -8.95 14.21 -2.29
C SER A 351 -9.82 15.46 -2.49
N PRO A 352 -9.34 16.66 -2.12
CA PRO A 352 -10.10 17.89 -2.28
C PRO A 352 -10.42 18.09 -3.77
N VAL A 353 -11.69 18.29 -4.05
CA VAL A 353 -12.14 18.63 -5.38
C VAL A 353 -11.72 20.07 -5.66
N ASN A 354 -10.64 20.19 -6.44
CA ASN A 354 -10.32 21.27 -7.36
C ASN A 354 -10.48 22.73 -6.85
N TYR A 355 -9.36 23.41 -6.63
CA TYR A 355 -9.25 24.86 -6.86
C TYR A 355 -9.32 25.12 -8.38
N GLY A 356 -10.51 24.96 -8.95
CA GLY A 356 -10.75 25.27 -10.35
C GLY A 356 -10.92 26.78 -10.52
N GLY A 357 -9.82 27.48 -10.74
CA GLY A 357 -9.80 28.84 -11.24
C GLY A 357 -8.39 29.15 -11.71
N ASP A 358 -8.22 29.45 -13.00
CA ASP A 358 -7.00 30.11 -13.47
C ASP A 358 -6.68 31.28 -12.55
N SER A 359 -5.40 31.50 -12.27
CA SER A 359 -4.96 32.76 -11.69
C SER A 359 -5.53 33.90 -12.52
N LEU A 360 -6.06 34.94 -11.86
CA LEU A 360 -6.41 36.22 -12.48
C LEU A 360 -5.15 36.82 -13.11
N GLU A 361 -4.80 36.38 -14.32
CA GLU A 361 -3.84 37.06 -15.18
C GLU A 361 -4.62 38.04 -16.05
N SER A 362 -4.96 39.19 -15.47
CA SER A 362 -5.08 40.40 -16.28
C SER A 362 -4.64 41.62 -15.48
N ASP A 363 -3.62 42.31 -16.00
CA ASP A 363 -3.06 43.54 -15.45
C ASP A 363 -4.01 44.76 -15.57
N GLU A 364 -5.24 44.58 -16.08
CA GLU A 364 -6.26 45.63 -16.15
C GLU A 364 -7.67 45.09 -15.84
N LEU A 365 -8.07 45.18 -14.56
CA LEU A 365 -9.44 44.91 -14.11
C LEU A 365 -10.42 45.95 -14.70
N SER A 366 -11.08 45.61 -15.81
CA SER A 366 -12.24 46.35 -16.29
C SER A 366 -13.51 45.86 -15.59
N ILE A 367 -14.35 46.79 -15.10
CA ILE A 367 -15.65 46.49 -14.46
C ILE A 367 -16.60 45.69 -15.38
N LYS A 368 -16.40 45.74 -16.70
CA LYS A 368 -17.19 44.96 -17.66
C LYS A 368 -16.74 43.51 -17.74
N ASP A 369 -15.44 43.26 -17.66
CA ASP A 369 -14.88 41.90 -17.60
C ASP A 369 -15.18 41.26 -16.25
N PHE A 370 -15.08 42.05 -15.17
CA PHE A 370 -15.48 41.63 -13.82
C PHE A 370 -16.95 41.19 -13.75
N LYS A 371 -17.86 41.77 -14.56
CA LYS A 371 -19.28 41.41 -14.57
C LYS A 371 -19.55 40.13 -15.38
N ALA A 372 -18.91 39.98 -16.54
CA ALA A 372 -19.02 38.76 -17.35
C ALA A 372 -18.36 37.56 -16.67
N GLU A 373 -17.26 37.80 -15.94
CA GLU A 373 -16.62 36.81 -15.07
C GLU A 373 -17.45 36.56 -13.80
N LEU A 374 -17.99 37.57 -13.11
CA LEU A 374 -18.89 37.33 -11.96
C LEU A 374 -20.11 36.49 -12.35
N GLU A 375 -20.70 36.73 -13.52
CA GLU A 375 -21.86 35.97 -14.02
C GLU A 375 -21.48 34.51 -14.35
N ASN A 376 -20.22 34.24 -14.74
CA ASN A 376 -19.67 32.89 -14.94
C ASN A 376 -19.16 32.21 -13.65
N PHE A 377 -18.74 32.98 -12.64
CA PHE A 377 -18.21 32.50 -11.34
C PHE A 377 -19.25 32.49 -10.21
N ALA A 378 -20.49 32.94 -10.46
CA ALA A 378 -21.52 33.11 -9.43
C ALA A 378 -22.09 31.81 -8.85
N LEU A 379 -21.92 30.66 -9.52
CA LEU A 379 -22.64 29.43 -9.20
C LEU A 379 -21.70 28.21 -9.33
N PHE A 380 -21.20 27.69 -8.20
CA PHE A 380 -20.44 26.44 -8.18
C PHE A 380 -21.30 25.28 -7.66
N PHE A 381 -21.30 24.18 -8.41
CA PHE A 381 -21.91 22.92 -8.03
C PHE A 381 -20.83 21.90 -7.71
N GLY A 382 -20.87 21.36 -6.51
CA GLY A 382 -20.09 20.19 -6.12
C GLY A 382 -21.02 19.00 -5.97
N TYR A 383 -20.91 18.01 -6.85
CA TYR A 383 -21.57 16.72 -6.70
C TYR A 383 -20.53 15.65 -6.36
N SER A 384 -20.73 14.95 -5.26
CA SER A 384 -19.88 13.84 -4.82
C SER A 384 -20.72 12.60 -4.55
N ARG A 385 -20.31 11.45 -5.10
CA ARG A 385 -21.01 10.19 -4.96
C ARG A 385 -20.07 9.06 -4.56
N SER A 386 -20.49 8.23 -3.62
CA SER A 386 -19.83 6.96 -3.31
C SER A 386 -20.83 5.81 -3.51
N LYS A 387 -20.36 4.75 -4.15
CA LYS A 387 -21.03 3.44 -4.19
C LYS A 387 -20.08 2.36 -3.70
N VAL A 388 -20.52 1.60 -2.71
CA VAL A 388 -19.78 0.46 -2.17
C VAL A 388 -20.72 -0.74 -2.17
N ASP A 389 -20.27 -1.85 -2.75
CA ASP A 389 -21.01 -3.12 -2.69
C ASP A 389 -20.06 -4.24 -2.25
N THR A 390 -20.38 -4.93 -1.16
CA THR A 390 -19.66 -6.12 -0.68
C THR A 390 -20.58 -7.31 -0.52
N THR A 391 -20.17 -8.47 -1.04
CA THR A 391 -20.99 -9.69 -0.98
C THR A 391 -20.15 -10.91 -0.65
N VAL A 392 -20.63 -11.73 0.29
CA VAL A 392 -20.17 -13.10 0.45
C VAL A 392 -21.34 -14.03 0.15
N THR A 393 -21.17 -15.00 -0.76
CA THR A 393 -22.17 -16.01 -1.09
C THR A 393 -21.56 -17.40 -0.91
N ILE A 394 -22.25 -18.28 -0.18
CA ILE A 394 -21.83 -19.64 0.11
C ILE A 394 -22.98 -20.58 -0.24
N ASP A 395 -22.77 -21.47 -1.21
CA ASP A 395 -23.82 -22.32 -1.79
C ASP A 395 -24.25 -23.48 -0.88
N GLU A 396 -25.44 -24.05 -1.13
CA GLU A 396 -26.14 -25.02 -0.25
C GLU A 396 -25.33 -26.28 0.08
N SER A 397 -24.41 -26.68 -0.80
CA SER A 397 -23.57 -27.88 -0.63
C SER A 397 -22.13 -27.56 -0.19
N ALA A 398 -21.80 -26.30 0.09
CA ALA A 398 -20.51 -25.93 0.64
C ALA A 398 -20.36 -26.46 2.08
N VAL A 399 -19.15 -26.90 2.44
CA VAL A 399 -18.81 -27.35 3.80
C VAL A 399 -17.56 -26.63 4.27
N ILE A 400 -17.69 -25.88 5.37
CA ILE A 400 -16.60 -25.14 6.00
C ILE A 400 -16.34 -25.77 7.37
N LYS A 401 -15.10 -26.22 7.63
CA LYS A 401 -14.72 -26.86 8.89
C LYS A 401 -13.47 -26.22 9.51
N GLY A 402 -13.57 -25.74 10.73
CA GLY A 402 -12.45 -25.14 11.46
C GLY A 402 -12.65 -25.14 12.97
N ASP A 403 -11.76 -24.46 13.68
CA ASP A 403 -11.94 -24.07 15.07
C ASP A 403 -12.79 -22.79 15.11
N ASP A 404 -12.21 -21.63 14.80
CA ASP A 404 -12.94 -20.38 14.63
C ASP A 404 -13.28 -20.11 13.15
N VAL A 405 -14.52 -19.69 12.89
CA VAL A 405 -14.99 -19.37 11.53
C VAL A 405 -15.59 -17.97 11.49
N VAL A 406 -14.96 -17.08 10.71
CA VAL A 406 -15.41 -15.70 10.48
C VAL A 406 -15.84 -15.54 9.04
N ILE A 407 -17.10 -15.15 8.84
CA ILE A 407 -17.68 -14.81 7.55
C ILE A 407 -18.21 -13.38 7.64
N GLU A 408 -17.51 -12.43 7.02
CA GLU A 408 -17.83 -11.01 7.13
C GLU A 408 -17.94 -10.33 5.76
N SER A 409 -18.97 -9.51 5.60
CA SER A 409 -19.06 -8.53 4.51
C SER A 409 -19.14 -7.13 5.10
N ARG A 410 -18.22 -6.24 4.73
CA ARG A 410 -18.13 -4.89 5.28
C ARG A 410 -17.93 -3.83 4.20
N SER A 411 -18.90 -2.93 4.11
CA SER A 411 -18.89 -1.79 3.19
C SER A 411 -18.74 -0.47 3.93
N ILE A 412 -17.71 0.31 3.61
CA ILE A 412 -17.49 1.66 4.15
C ILE A 412 -17.56 2.69 3.03
N ALA A 413 -18.67 3.43 2.97
CA ALA A 413 -18.84 4.50 2.00
C ALA A 413 -18.60 5.87 2.65
N ARG A 414 -17.79 6.70 1.99
CA ARG A 414 -17.45 8.06 2.41
C ARG A 414 -17.74 9.03 1.27
N VAL A 415 -18.39 10.15 1.57
CA VAL A 415 -18.64 11.24 0.61
C VAL A 415 -18.33 12.59 1.23
N LYS A 416 -17.55 13.39 0.51
CA LYS A 416 -17.24 14.78 0.83
C LYS A 416 -17.53 15.67 -0.37
N SER A 417 -18.37 16.69 -0.18
CA SER A 417 -18.67 17.72 -1.19
C SER A 417 -18.65 19.09 -0.52
N GLU A 418 -17.62 19.88 -0.83
CA GLU A 418 -17.37 21.19 -0.21
C GLU A 418 -17.03 22.28 -1.25
N PRO A 419 -17.92 22.58 -2.22
CA PRO A 419 -17.69 23.63 -3.21
C PRO A 419 -17.58 25.02 -2.57
N LEU A 420 -16.50 25.73 -2.89
CA LEU A 420 -16.29 27.14 -2.57
C LEU A 420 -16.81 28.00 -3.73
N ALA A 421 -17.63 29.01 -3.42
CA ALA A 421 -18.17 29.93 -4.42
C ALA A 421 -18.18 31.38 -3.92
N ILE A 422 -18.30 32.35 -4.83
CA ILE A 422 -18.39 33.77 -4.43
C ILE A 422 -19.83 34.15 -4.04
N LEU A 423 -20.85 33.72 -4.80
CA LEU A 423 -22.26 34.14 -4.62
C LEU A 423 -23.19 32.98 -4.23
N PHE A 424 -23.25 31.93 -5.05
CA PHE A 424 -24.09 30.75 -4.82
C PHE A 424 -23.24 29.48 -4.89
N SER A 425 -23.34 28.66 -3.85
CA SER A 425 -22.70 27.35 -3.78
C SER A 425 -23.79 26.29 -3.57
N VAL A 426 -23.72 25.19 -4.32
CA VAL A 426 -24.62 24.04 -4.17
C VAL A 426 -23.77 22.79 -4.02
N ALA A 427 -23.89 22.14 -2.88
CA ALA A 427 -23.21 20.89 -2.56
C ALA A 427 -24.22 19.74 -2.53
N ILE A 428 -23.94 18.67 -3.26
CA ILE A 428 -24.72 17.44 -3.30
C ILE A 428 -23.81 16.27 -2.95
N GLY A 429 -24.24 15.46 -1.99
CA GLY A 429 -23.61 14.20 -1.63
C GLY A 429 -24.58 13.03 -1.82
N SER A 430 -24.10 11.91 -2.37
CA SER A 430 -24.89 10.71 -2.59
C SER A 430 -24.13 9.46 -2.17
N ILE A 431 -24.69 8.67 -1.25
CA ILE A 431 -24.09 7.42 -0.79
C ILE A 431 -25.03 6.26 -1.10
N ARG A 432 -24.46 5.19 -1.65
CA ARG A 432 -25.07 3.87 -1.68
C ARG A 432 -24.05 2.86 -1.16
N SER A 433 -24.47 2.05 -0.20
CA SER A 433 -23.63 1.06 0.45
C SER A 433 -24.45 -0.21 0.63
N ASP A 434 -23.93 -1.36 0.22
CA ASP A 434 -24.60 -2.64 0.33
C ASP A 434 -23.61 -3.68 0.84
N ALA A 435 -23.94 -4.35 1.95
CA ALA A 435 -23.12 -5.43 2.49
C ALA A 435 -24.02 -6.63 2.76
N ASN A 436 -23.77 -7.73 2.06
CA ASN A 436 -24.59 -8.93 2.14
C ASN A 436 -23.75 -10.18 2.42
N VAL A 437 -24.32 -11.10 3.22
CA VAL A 437 -23.81 -12.44 3.43
C VAL A 437 -24.96 -13.43 3.19
N GLU A 438 -24.82 -14.24 2.15
CA GLU A 438 -25.77 -15.28 1.75
C GLU A 438 -25.18 -16.63 2.10
N MET A 439 -25.60 -17.20 3.24
CA MET A 439 -25.11 -18.48 3.74
C MET A 439 -26.14 -19.58 3.52
N HIS A 440 -25.91 -20.45 2.54
CA HIS A 440 -26.74 -21.63 2.27
C HIS A 440 -26.08 -22.96 2.66
N GLY A 441 -24.74 -23.01 2.71
CA GLY A 441 -23.98 -24.21 3.05
C GLY A 441 -23.94 -24.56 4.55
N THR A 442 -22.99 -25.42 4.93
CA THR A 442 -22.79 -25.91 6.31
C THR A 442 -21.48 -25.41 6.91
N VAL A 443 -21.54 -24.91 8.16
CA VAL A 443 -20.35 -24.59 8.98
C VAL A 443 -20.27 -25.60 10.13
N ILE A 444 -19.09 -26.19 10.32
CA ILE A 444 -18.76 -27.09 11.42
C ILE A 444 -17.56 -26.48 12.15
N ALA A 445 -17.80 -25.87 13.31
CA ALA A 445 -16.78 -25.21 14.11
C ALA A 445 -16.67 -25.89 15.49
N GLU A 446 -15.45 -26.04 16.00
CA GLU A 446 -15.21 -26.39 17.41
C GLU A 446 -15.25 -25.16 18.33
N GLY A 447 -14.85 -24.00 17.82
CA GLY A 447 -14.82 -22.69 18.47
C GLY A 447 -15.98 -21.78 18.06
N ASP A 448 -15.67 -20.49 17.90
CA ASP A 448 -16.65 -19.44 17.63
C ASP A 448 -17.00 -19.33 16.14
N VAL A 449 -18.28 -19.06 15.86
CA VAL A 449 -18.76 -18.75 14.49
C VAL A 449 -19.30 -17.32 14.47
N LEU A 450 -18.66 -16.46 13.69
CA LEU A 450 -19.11 -15.09 13.44
C LEU A 450 -19.57 -14.95 11.99
N ILE A 451 -20.86 -14.71 11.79
CA ILE A 451 -21.42 -14.35 10.49
C ILE A 451 -21.98 -12.93 10.59
N SER A 452 -21.43 -11.99 9.82
CA SER A 452 -21.86 -10.60 9.91
C SER A 452 -21.83 -9.84 8.59
N SER A 453 -22.79 -8.93 8.42
CA SER A 453 -22.76 -7.90 7.39
C SER A 453 -22.79 -6.51 8.05
N LYS A 454 -21.90 -5.63 7.60
CA LYS A 454 -21.70 -4.30 8.21
C LYS A 454 -21.64 -3.23 7.13
N VAL A 455 -22.34 -2.13 7.40
CA VAL A 455 -22.36 -0.95 6.54
C VAL A 455 -22.04 0.27 7.37
N GLU A 456 -21.07 1.07 6.93
CA GLU A 456 -20.72 2.35 7.52
C GLU A 456 -20.77 3.45 6.47
N ASN A 457 -21.43 4.57 6.80
CA ASN A 457 -21.67 5.66 5.87
C ASN A 457 -21.27 7.00 6.49
N TYR A 458 -20.31 7.68 5.85
CA TYR A 458 -19.82 8.98 6.28
C TYR A 458 -20.11 10.03 5.20
N MET A 459 -20.91 11.04 5.51
CA MET A 459 -21.28 12.10 4.55
C MET A 459 -20.96 13.48 5.13
N LYS A 460 -20.15 14.26 4.40
CA LYS A 460 -19.89 15.68 4.64
C LYS A 460 -20.29 16.49 3.41
N VAL A 461 -21.34 17.29 3.54
CA VAL A 461 -21.84 18.17 2.46
C VAL A 461 -21.92 19.58 3.01
N ALA A 462 -21.08 20.47 2.49
CA ALA A 462 -21.03 21.86 2.91
C ALA A 462 -21.00 22.77 1.67
N ALA A 463 -21.84 23.79 1.68
CA ALA A 463 -21.82 24.84 0.66
C ALA A 463 -21.40 26.15 1.33
N GLU A 464 -20.22 26.67 0.98
CA GLU A 464 -19.66 27.88 1.58
C GLU A 464 -19.50 28.99 0.52
N PRO A 465 -20.48 29.89 0.39
CA PRO A 465 -20.30 31.11 -0.38
C PRO A 465 -19.51 32.15 0.44
N TRP A 466 -18.58 32.87 -0.19
CA TRP A 466 -17.88 34.01 0.43
C TRP A 466 -18.81 35.21 0.68
N TYR A 467 -19.79 35.45 -0.21
CA TYR A 467 -20.81 36.49 -0.07
C TYR A 467 -22.16 36.01 -0.62
N GLY A 468 -23.04 35.41 0.20
CA GLY A 468 -24.37 34.97 -0.29
C GLY A 468 -25.20 34.08 0.63
N PHE A 469 -26.33 33.60 0.11
CA PHE A 469 -27.30 32.75 0.81
C PHE A 469 -26.89 31.26 0.83
N LYS A 470 -27.04 30.60 1.98
CA LYS A 470 -26.84 29.15 2.14
C LYS A 470 -28.15 28.40 1.87
N ALA A 471 -28.11 27.41 0.97
CA ALA A 471 -29.20 26.45 0.80
C ALA A 471 -28.66 25.02 0.96
N LEU A 472 -29.17 24.28 1.96
CA LEU A 472 -28.82 22.88 2.22
C LEU A 472 -29.98 21.99 1.74
N LEU A 473 -29.71 21.07 0.81
CA LEU A 473 -30.67 20.03 0.41
C LEU A 473 -30.08 18.66 0.78
N GLN A 474 -30.53 18.12 1.91
CA GLN A 474 -30.20 16.77 2.35
C GLN A 474 -31.28 15.80 1.85
N CYS A 475 -30.98 15.01 0.82
CA CYS A 475 -31.86 13.93 0.39
C CYS A 475 -31.48 12.64 1.13
N ARG A 476 -32.29 12.25 2.13
CA ARG A 476 -32.22 10.91 2.74
C ARG A 476 -32.78 9.90 1.73
N SER A 477 -31.96 8.96 1.25
CA SER A 477 -32.50 7.75 0.63
C SER A 477 -33.22 6.93 1.71
N ARG A 478 -34.47 6.55 1.43
CA ARG A 478 -35.17 5.51 2.18
C ARG A 478 -34.70 4.17 1.60
N HIS A 479 -34.20 3.28 2.45
CA HIS A 479 -34.16 1.86 2.12
C HIS A 479 -35.41 1.18 2.70
N PRO A 480 -36.12 0.33 1.94
CA PRO A 480 -36.83 -0.81 2.50
C PRO A 480 -35.84 -1.82 3.10
#